data_AF-A0A7X8XMV1-F1
#
_entry.id   AF-A0A7X8XMV1-F1
#
_cell.length_a   1.000
_cell.length_b   1.000
_cell.length_c   1.000
_cell.angle_alpha   90.00
_cell.angle_beta   90.00
_cell.angle_gamma   90.00
#
_symmetry.space_group_name_H-M   'P 1'
#
loop_
_entity.id
_entity.type
_entity.pdbx_description
1 polymer ?
#
loop_
_entity_poly.entity_id
_entity_poly.type
_entity_poly.pdbx_seq_one_letter_code
_entity_poly.pdbx_strand_id
1 'polypeptide(L)'
;MKLDTRTWALIPLAVAINVAAGSIASYFRLPLYLDSLGTILVASLAGPLAGALTGAVSNTVIPALSNPVWLAFVPVAAVVGALAGWLARRGFLGSPLTAAMAGLLVGVVAATLSAPVSAWLFGGTTGGGTDMVVAVFRAMGMNRLEASIAQGLVTDPLDKMLSFLMVQSILAALPHRLRTSFPQGELLGRMRSFSLPGLRGGGIQHGERRAVALAGSPTGLYRAVDGILHRTAPLTKILLVVASGVAAVTLPAVVAMPDGSRLPAPALPLLATALLGLALIGGVGLELGRTTATLILPLVLSMVAVNGLFGGAASSAWGPFRWSTPAALDALGLGLRVFLILESVILLLLTTRPDLLMGDLERRGLPPRLAYVLLASLNLVPTMLRRAGEILEAQTSRGMPLGQGLSGRARALVPMSGPLLLGAVSEVEERALALEARGFGAENRRTWWSDPPRTAWDPTLQLLLIIIIILLGGRLFL
;
A
#
# COMPACT_ATOMS: atom_id res chain seq x y z
N MET A 1 -2.05 -24.16 -8.90
CA MET A 1 -2.69 -24.14 -7.56
C MET A 1 -3.96 -23.31 -7.66
N LYS A 2 -5.14 -23.92 -7.42
CA LYS A 2 -6.39 -23.15 -7.24
C LYS A 2 -6.46 -22.74 -5.76
N LEU A 3 -6.71 -21.47 -5.48
CA LEU A 3 -6.95 -20.98 -4.12
C LEU A 3 -8.37 -21.38 -3.71
N ASP A 4 -8.52 -21.95 -2.51
CA ASP A 4 -9.79 -22.35 -1.92
C ASP A 4 -10.56 -21.15 -1.36
N THR A 5 -11.84 -21.33 -1.06
CA THR A 5 -12.71 -20.25 -0.58
C THR A 5 -12.22 -19.64 0.73
N ARG A 6 -11.64 -20.46 1.62
CA ARG A 6 -10.99 -19.98 2.85
C ARG A 6 -9.83 -19.03 2.57
N THR A 7 -8.96 -19.36 1.62
CA THR A 7 -7.88 -18.45 1.24
C THR A 7 -8.43 -17.14 0.67
N TRP A 8 -9.48 -17.20 -0.16
CA TRP A 8 -10.15 -16.00 -0.68
C TRP A 8 -10.76 -15.13 0.43
N ALA A 9 -11.32 -15.74 1.48
CA ALA A 9 -11.85 -15.03 2.65
C ALA A 9 -10.75 -14.44 3.55
N LEU A 10 -9.58 -15.11 3.60
CA LEU A 10 -8.44 -14.71 4.43
C LEU A 10 -7.70 -13.48 3.87
N ILE A 11 -7.52 -13.39 2.54
CA ILE A 11 -6.74 -12.29 1.91
C ILE A 11 -7.26 -10.90 2.33
N PRO A 12 -8.57 -10.59 2.23
CA PRO A 12 -9.08 -9.26 2.57
C PRO A 12 -8.89 -8.89 4.04
N LEU A 13 -8.98 -9.89 4.90
CA LEU A 13 -8.79 -9.71 6.33
C LEU A 13 -7.34 -9.43 6.67
N ALA A 14 -6.41 -10.11 5.98
CA ALA A 14 -4.98 -9.84 6.11
C ALA A 14 -4.58 -8.46 5.61
N VAL A 15 -5.22 -7.97 4.54
CA VAL A 15 -5.05 -6.58 4.09
C VAL A 15 -5.50 -5.61 5.18
N ALA A 16 -6.66 -5.87 5.80
CA ALA A 16 -7.17 -5.03 6.88
C ALA A 16 -6.28 -5.09 8.14
N ILE A 17 -5.71 -6.25 8.44
CA ILE A 17 -4.69 -6.43 9.50
C ILE A 17 -3.45 -5.60 9.22
N ASN A 18 -2.92 -5.59 7.99
CA ASN A 18 -1.74 -4.82 7.63
C ASN A 18 -1.93 -3.33 7.96
N VAL A 19 -3.11 -2.78 7.65
CA VAL A 19 -3.43 -1.39 7.99
C VAL A 19 -3.54 -1.19 9.49
N ALA A 20 -4.30 -2.05 10.18
CA ALA A 20 -4.49 -1.92 11.62
C ALA A 20 -3.16 -2.01 12.38
N ALA A 21 -2.29 -2.95 12.00
CA ALA A 21 -0.95 -3.08 12.56
C ALA A 21 -0.08 -1.84 12.32
N GLY A 22 -0.07 -1.31 11.09
CA GLY A 22 0.66 -0.08 10.77
C GLY A 22 0.14 1.14 11.55
N SER A 23 -1.19 1.25 11.73
CA SER A 23 -1.79 2.30 12.55
C SER A 23 -1.44 2.17 14.03
N ILE A 24 -1.43 0.94 14.58
CA ILE A 24 -0.98 0.68 15.95
C ILE A 24 0.51 1.05 16.10
N ALA A 25 1.37 0.62 15.18
CA ALA A 25 2.81 0.96 15.21
C ALA A 25 3.05 2.47 15.20
N SER A 26 2.29 3.17 14.36
CA SER A 26 2.32 4.64 14.26
C SER A 26 1.85 5.31 15.54
N TYR A 27 0.78 4.81 16.18
CA TYR A 27 0.27 5.31 17.46
C TYR A 27 1.34 5.22 18.56
N PHE A 28 2.06 4.11 18.64
CA PHE A 28 3.16 3.94 19.58
C PHE A 28 4.48 4.62 19.15
N ARG A 29 4.51 5.30 18.00
CA ARG A 29 5.71 5.95 17.42
C ARG A 29 6.90 4.99 17.35
N LEU A 30 6.64 3.79 16.85
CA LEU A 30 7.69 2.81 16.63
C LEU A 30 8.40 3.08 15.29
N PRO A 31 9.72 2.89 15.22
CA PRO A 31 10.49 3.02 13.99
C PRO A 31 10.33 1.77 13.10
N LEU A 32 9.12 1.24 12.97
CA LEU A 32 8.76 0.01 12.27
C LEU A 32 7.42 0.20 11.57
N TYR A 33 7.24 -0.40 10.40
CA TYR A 33 6.05 -0.20 9.57
C TYR A 33 4.99 -1.29 9.82
N LEU A 34 5.39 -2.53 10.12
CA LEU A 34 4.50 -3.69 10.36
C LEU A 34 3.41 -3.90 9.29
N ASP A 35 3.63 -3.36 8.10
CA ASP A 35 2.71 -3.31 6.95
C ASP A 35 2.56 -4.65 6.21
N SER A 36 3.33 -5.65 6.64
CA SER A 36 3.47 -6.94 5.97
C SER A 36 3.04 -8.11 6.87
N LEU A 37 2.54 -7.86 8.09
CA LEU A 37 2.16 -8.91 9.04
C LEU A 37 1.08 -9.85 8.48
N GLY A 38 -0.02 -9.29 7.99
CA GLY A 38 -1.07 -10.03 7.32
C GLY A 38 -0.57 -10.70 6.04
N THR A 39 0.25 -10.01 5.25
CA THR A 39 0.85 -10.59 4.02
C THR A 39 1.66 -11.85 4.33
N ILE A 40 2.56 -11.80 5.32
CA ILE A 40 3.39 -12.94 5.74
C ILE A 40 2.50 -14.04 6.37
N LEU A 41 1.49 -13.68 7.17
CA LEU A 41 0.56 -14.63 7.77
C LEU A 41 -0.19 -15.45 6.69
N VAL A 42 -0.78 -14.80 5.70
CA VAL A 42 -1.47 -15.49 4.60
C VAL A 42 -0.50 -16.29 3.75
N ALA A 43 0.67 -15.73 3.47
CA ALA A 43 1.70 -16.43 2.72
C ALA A 43 2.11 -17.74 3.41
N SER A 44 2.08 -17.76 4.74
CA SER A 44 2.47 -18.91 5.57
C SER A 44 1.36 -19.95 5.77
N LEU A 45 0.10 -19.54 5.71
CA LEU A 45 -1.07 -20.42 5.84
C LEU A 45 -1.50 -21.00 4.49
N ALA A 46 -1.49 -20.19 3.44
CA ALA A 46 -2.08 -20.50 2.14
C ALA A 46 -1.07 -20.53 0.97
N GLY A 47 0.15 -20.06 1.18
CA GLY A 47 1.28 -20.19 0.25
C GLY A 47 1.65 -18.94 -0.54
N PRO A 48 2.70 -19.03 -1.38
CA PRO A 48 3.29 -17.93 -2.12
C PRO A 48 2.28 -17.14 -2.94
N LEU A 49 1.38 -17.81 -3.67
CA LEU A 49 0.40 -17.11 -4.51
C LEU A 49 -0.58 -16.27 -3.67
N ALA A 50 -1.04 -16.82 -2.54
CA ALA A 50 -1.91 -16.11 -1.62
C ALA A 50 -1.15 -14.94 -0.97
N GLY A 51 0.10 -15.14 -0.57
CA GLY A 51 0.97 -14.09 -0.07
C GLY A 51 1.19 -12.96 -1.09
N ALA A 52 1.48 -13.31 -2.34
CA ALA A 52 1.69 -12.34 -3.42
C ALA A 52 0.44 -11.50 -3.68
N LEU A 53 -0.73 -12.14 -3.74
CA LEU A 53 -2.02 -11.45 -3.89
C LEU A 53 -2.29 -10.54 -2.69
N THR A 54 -2.08 -10.99 -1.46
CA THR A 54 -2.25 -10.15 -0.27
C THR A 54 -1.33 -8.94 -0.28
N GLY A 55 -0.05 -9.11 -0.64
CA GLY A 55 0.91 -8.02 -0.74
C GLY A 55 0.54 -7.00 -1.82
N ALA A 56 0.14 -7.48 -3.00
CA ALA A 56 -0.31 -6.63 -4.10
C ALA A 56 -1.58 -5.86 -3.73
N VAL A 57 -2.58 -6.53 -3.17
CA VAL A 57 -3.86 -5.93 -2.76
C VAL A 57 -3.64 -4.93 -1.62
N SER A 58 -2.80 -5.25 -0.62
CA SER A 58 -2.48 -4.33 0.48
C SER A 58 -1.90 -3.01 -0.03
N ASN A 59 -1.00 -3.09 -1.01
CA ASN A 59 -0.36 -1.92 -1.61
C ASN A 59 -1.17 -1.28 -2.75
N THR A 60 -2.34 -1.83 -3.07
CA THR A 60 -3.29 -1.22 -4.04
C THR A 60 -4.44 -0.54 -3.31
N VAL A 61 -5.12 -1.27 -2.43
CA VAL A 61 -6.42 -0.88 -1.86
C VAL A 61 -6.31 0.33 -0.93
N ILE A 62 -5.24 0.41 -0.15
CA ILE A 62 -5.12 1.38 0.94
C ILE A 62 -4.27 2.58 0.56
N PRO A 63 -3.09 2.39 -0.04
CA PRO A 63 -2.38 3.49 -0.68
C PRO A 63 -3.19 4.29 -1.66
N ALA A 64 -4.04 3.66 -2.49
CA ALA A 64 -4.93 4.40 -3.35
C ALA A 64 -5.70 5.46 -2.55
N LEU A 65 -6.25 5.09 -1.38
CA LEU A 65 -7.09 5.97 -0.57
C LEU A 65 -6.34 6.96 0.34
N SER A 66 -5.06 6.73 0.64
CA SER A 66 -4.33 7.52 1.64
C SER A 66 -3.09 8.22 1.08
N ASN A 67 -2.24 7.50 0.36
CA ASN A 67 -1.05 8.03 -0.26
C ASN A 67 -0.73 7.19 -1.51
N PRO A 68 -1.13 7.64 -2.71
CA PRO A 68 -1.01 6.82 -3.91
C PRO A 68 0.43 6.60 -4.38
N VAL A 69 1.43 7.24 -3.75
CA VAL A 69 2.87 6.97 -3.98
C VAL A 69 3.18 5.49 -3.77
N TRP A 70 2.54 4.85 -2.80
CA TRP A 70 2.85 3.46 -2.48
C TRP A 70 2.36 2.45 -3.55
N LEU A 71 1.51 2.87 -4.49
CA LEU A 71 1.08 2.02 -5.62
C LEU A 71 2.27 1.52 -6.46
N ALA A 72 3.35 2.30 -6.54
CA ALA A 72 4.57 1.91 -7.25
C ALA A 72 5.26 0.67 -6.64
N PHE A 73 4.99 0.37 -5.36
CA PHE A 73 5.60 -0.74 -4.62
C PHE A 73 4.75 -2.02 -4.64
N VAL A 74 3.63 -2.05 -5.38
CA VAL A 74 2.81 -3.26 -5.57
C VAL A 74 3.63 -4.48 -6.03
N PRO A 75 4.54 -4.39 -7.03
CA PRO A 75 5.37 -5.53 -7.42
C PRO A 75 6.29 -6.00 -6.30
N VAL A 76 6.90 -5.07 -5.56
CA VAL A 76 7.79 -5.38 -4.43
C VAL A 76 7.03 -6.15 -3.36
N ALA A 77 5.85 -5.68 -2.99
CA ALA A 77 5.01 -6.33 -1.98
C ALA A 77 4.51 -7.71 -2.42
N ALA A 78 4.19 -7.88 -3.70
CA ALA A 78 3.84 -9.18 -4.25
C ALA A 78 5.01 -10.17 -4.14
N VAL A 79 6.24 -9.73 -4.45
CA VAL A 79 7.44 -10.57 -4.31
C VAL A 79 7.72 -10.90 -2.85
N VAL A 80 7.62 -9.92 -1.94
CA VAL A 80 7.77 -10.15 -0.49
C VAL A 80 6.80 -11.22 0.00
N GLY A 81 5.52 -11.13 -0.39
CA GLY A 81 4.50 -12.13 -0.05
C GLY A 81 4.77 -13.50 -0.66
N ALA A 82 5.19 -13.56 -1.92
CA ALA A 82 5.55 -14.81 -2.59
C ALA A 82 6.73 -15.50 -1.89
N LEU A 83 7.79 -14.75 -1.62
CA LEU A 83 9.01 -15.24 -0.99
C LEU A 83 8.74 -15.70 0.45
N ALA A 84 7.95 -14.94 1.21
CA ALA A 84 7.53 -15.34 2.55
C ALA A 84 6.83 -16.69 2.55
N GLY A 85 5.89 -16.89 1.63
CA GLY A 85 5.16 -18.16 1.52
C GLY A 85 6.05 -19.31 1.04
N TRP A 86 7.07 -19.02 0.24
CA TRP A 86 8.02 -20.02 -0.23
C TRP A 86 8.97 -20.47 0.88
N LEU A 87 9.46 -19.54 1.71
CA LEU A 87 10.24 -19.85 2.90
C LEU A 87 9.42 -20.61 3.95
N ALA A 88 8.15 -20.22 4.13
CA ALA A 88 7.23 -20.94 5.01
C ALA A 88 7.03 -22.39 4.59
N ARG A 89 6.92 -22.68 3.28
CA ARG A 89 6.86 -24.07 2.75
C ARG A 89 8.07 -24.91 3.13
N ARG A 90 9.22 -24.27 3.24
CA ARG A 90 10.49 -24.92 3.59
C ARG A 90 10.69 -25.04 5.11
N GLY A 91 9.69 -24.67 5.92
CA GLY A 91 9.75 -24.81 7.37
C GLY A 91 10.53 -23.72 8.08
N PHE A 92 10.88 -22.61 7.42
CA PHE A 92 11.63 -21.52 8.05
C PHE A 92 10.88 -20.83 9.19
N LEU A 93 9.56 -20.99 9.30
CA LEU A 93 8.77 -20.51 10.43
C LEU A 93 8.69 -21.49 11.61
N GLY A 94 9.38 -22.63 11.54
CA GLY A 94 9.36 -23.63 12.61
C GLY A 94 10.00 -23.17 13.93
N SER A 95 10.93 -22.22 13.88
CA SER A 95 11.63 -21.68 15.05
C SER A 95 11.79 -20.15 14.95
N PRO A 96 11.94 -19.43 16.07
CA PRO A 96 12.15 -17.99 16.04
C PRO A 96 13.45 -17.61 15.31
N LEU A 97 14.52 -18.41 15.44
CA LEU A 97 15.79 -18.15 14.75
C LEU A 97 15.63 -18.26 13.22
N THR A 98 15.03 -19.35 12.75
CA THR A 98 14.79 -19.53 11.30
C THR A 98 13.81 -18.49 10.75
N ALA A 99 12.85 -18.05 11.57
CA ALA A 99 11.93 -16.98 11.20
C ALA A 99 12.65 -15.63 11.10
N ALA A 100 13.54 -15.31 12.03
CA ALA A 100 14.36 -14.11 11.98
C ALA A 100 15.27 -14.11 10.73
N MET A 101 15.93 -15.22 10.43
CA MET A 101 16.74 -15.36 9.21
C MET A 101 15.91 -15.19 7.93
N ALA A 102 14.71 -15.79 7.90
CA ALA A 102 13.79 -15.61 6.78
C ALA A 102 13.37 -14.14 6.61
N GLY A 103 13.07 -13.45 7.71
CA GLY A 103 12.73 -12.04 7.69
C GLY A 103 13.89 -11.16 7.23
N LEU A 104 15.12 -11.40 7.69
CA LEU A 104 16.32 -10.69 7.21
C LEU A 104 16.50 -10.88 5.69
N LEU A 105 16.42 -12.12 5.21
CA LEU A 105 16.52 -12.42 3.78
C LEU A 105 15.44 -11.70 2.96
N VAL A 106 14.20 -11.76 3.41
CA VAL A 106 13.07 -11.10 2.75
C VAL A 106 13.22 -9.58 2.76
N GLY A 107 13.73 -9.00 3.85
CA GLY A 107 13.95 -7.56 3.92
C GLY A 107 15.12 -7.08 3.05
N VAL A 108 16.18 -7.89 2.89
CA VAL A 108 17.23 -7.60 1.88
C VAL A 108 16.64 -7.61 0.48
N VAL A 109 15.83 -8.63 0.15
CA VAL A 109 15.15 -8.70 -1.15
C VAL A 109 14.20 -7.50 -1.32
N ALA A 110 13.44 -7.13 -0.29
CA ALA A 110 12.56 -5.96 -0.33
C ALA A 110 13.35 -4.66 -0.62
N ALA A 111 14.45 -4.41 0.10
CA ALA A 111 15.31 -3.25 -0.10
C ALA A 111 15.88 -3.17 -1.52
N THR A 112 16.36 -4.30 -2.04
CA THR A 112 16.93 -4.35 -3.41
C THR A 112 15.88 -4.13 -4.50
N LEU A 113 14.64 -4.57 -4.29
CA LEU A 113 13.55 -4.40 -5.25
C LEU A 113 12.86 -3.04 -5.14
N SER A 114 12.82 -2.46 -3.93
CA SER A 114 12.24 -1.13 -3.69
C SER A 114 13.17 0.00 -4.13
N ALA A 115 14.50 -0.21 -4.08
CA ALA A 115 15.47 0.83 -4.40
C ALA A 115 15.40 1.37 -5.85
N PRO A 116 15.25 0.56 -6.92
CA PRO A 116 15.05 1.08 -8.27
C PRO A 116 13.77 1.91 -8.40
N VAL A 117 12.70 1.46 -7.74
CA VAL A 117 11.43 2.20 -7.70
C VAL A 117 11.65 3.55 -7.02
N SER A 118 12.28 3.58 -5.84
CA SER A 118 12.60 4.82 -5.12
C SER A 118 13.53 5.74 -5.92
N ALA A 119 14.63 5.21 -6.45
CA ALA A 119 15.66 5.98 -7.15
C ALA A 119 15.17 6.61 -8.45
N TRP A 120 14.38 5.88 -9.25
CA TRP A 120 13.95 6.34 -10.57
C TRP A 120 12.58 7.03 -10.55
N LEU A 121 11.60 6.51 -9.81
CA LEU A 121 10.28 7.13 -9.75
C LEU A 121 10.20 8.27 -8.75
N PHE A 122 11.06 8.31 -7.73
CA PHE A 122 11.00 9.28 -6.63
C PHE A 122 12.32 10.02 -6.38
N GLY A 123 13.35 9.79 -7.20
CA GLY A 123 14.65 10.47 -7.06
C GLY A 123 15.43 10.07 -5.81
N GLY A 124 15.06 8.96 -5.18
CA GLY A 124 15.59 8.47 -3.91
C GLY A 124 14.91 9.09 -2.68
N THR A 125 13.86 9.90 -2.86
CA THR A 125 13.15 10.56 -1.76
C THR A 125 11.64 10.35 -1.90
N THR A 126 11.05 9.61 -0.97
CA THR A 126 9.64 9.20 -1.00
C THR A 126 8.73 10.08 -0.12
N GLY A 127 9.27 11.14 0.47
CA GLY A 127 8.63 12.00 1.47
C GLY A 127 8.69 11.42 2.89
N GLY A 128 9.52 10.41 3.13
CA GLY A 128 9.65 9.70 4.40
C GLY A 128 10.84 10.17 5.25
N GLY A 129 10.82 9.84 6.54
CA GLY A 129 11.93 10.17 7.44
C GLY A 129 13.28 9.53 7.07
N THR A 130 13.26 8.44 6.30
CA THR A 130 14.46 7.76 5.80
C THR A 130 15.11 8.47 4.61
N ASP A 131 14.44 9.42 3.98
CA ASP A 131 14.97 10.18 2.84
C ASP A 131 16.23 10.98 3.19
N MET A 132 16.35 11.42 4.45
CA MET A 132 17.56 12.09 4.94
C MET A 132 18.77 11.17 4.89
N VAL A 133 18.59 9.87 5.14
CA VAL A 133 19.65 8.87 5.06
C VAL A 133 20.12 8.72 3.62
N VAL A 134 19.19 8.70 2.65
CA VAL A 134 19.53 8.69 1.23
C VAL A 134 20.29 9.96 0.83
N ALA A 135 19.86 11.13 1.29
CA ALA A 135 20.54 12.40 1.02
C ALA A 135 21.97 12.42 1.56
N VAL A 136 22.18 11.89 2.77
CA VAL A 136 23.51 11.77 3.38
C VAL A 136 24.41 10.83 2.57
N PHE A 137 23.91 9.67 2.13
CA PHE A 137 24.68 8.77 1.26
C PHE A 137 25.04 9.41 -0.09
N ARG A 138 24.14 10.21 -0.66
CA ARG A 138 24.43 10.96 -1.89
C ARG A 138 25.49 12.03 -1.69
N ALA A 139 25.49 12.70 -0.53
CA ALA A 139 26.55 13.65 -0.18
C ALA A 139 27.91 12.96 -0.01
N MET A 140 27.95 11.66 0.33
CA MET A 140 29.16 10.84 0.33
C MET A 140 29.60 10.38 -1.07
N GLY A 141 28.93 10.84 -2.13
CA GLY A 141 29.27 10.53 -3.53
C GLY A 141 28.55 9.32 -4.11
N MET A 142 27.64 8.69 -3.38
CA MET A 142 26.86 7.55 -3.90
C MET A 142 25.82 8.04 -4.92
N ASN A 143 25.62 7.27 -6.00
CA ASN A 143 24.56 7.58 -6.95
C ASN A 143 23.16 7.32 -6.34
N ARG A 144 22.08 7.73 -7.02
CA ARG A 144 20.70 7.63 -6.48
C ARG A 144 20.31 6.20 -6.14
N LEU A 145 20.74 5.22 -6.93
CA LEU A 145 20.43 3.82 -6.74
C LEU A 145 21.20 3.25 -5.55
N GLU A 146 22.52 3.47 -5.50
CA GLU A 146 23.39 3.04 -4.40
C GLU A 146 22.92 3.59 -3.06
N ALA A 147 22.60 4.89 -3.01
CA ALA A 147 22.11 5.54 -1.80
C ALA A 147 20.77 4.96 -1.33
N SER A 148 19.86 4.66 -2.27
CA SER A 148 18.56 4.05 -1.93
C SER A 148 18.71 2.59 -1.47
N ILE A 149 19.61 1.81 -2.09
CA ILE A 149 19.93 0.44 -1.65
C ILE A 149 20.53 0.48 -0.24
N ALA A 150 21.52 1.34 0.00
CA ALA A 150 22.18 1.46 1.30
C ALA A 150 21.17 1.84 2.40
N GLN A 151 20.25 2.77 2.12
CA GLN A 151 19.21 3.13 3.08
C GLN A 151 18.25 1.96 3.33
N GLY A 152 17.76 1.29 2.27
CA GLY A 152 16.82 0.18 2.42
C GLY A 152 17.41 -0.99 3.21
N LEU A 153 18.70 -1.29 3.01
CA LEU A 153 19.41 -2.37 3.73
C LEU A 153 19.55 -2.10 5.24
N VAL A 154 19.43 -0.86 5.69
CA VAL A 154 19.48 -0.52 7.12
C VAL A 154 18.14 -0.78 7.80
N THR A 155 17.02 -0.45 7.15
CA THR A 155 15.70 -0.43 7.78
C THR A 155 14.85 -1.66 7.46
N ASP A 156 14.85 -2.10 6.20
CA ASP A 156 13.88 -3.09 5.71
C ASP A 156 14.16 -4.50 6.27
N PRO A 157 15.43 -4.97 6.37
CA PRO A 157 15.74 -6.25 7.03
C PRO A 157 15.24 -6.32 8.47
N LEU A 158 15.36 -5.24 9.24
CA LEU A 158 14.92 -5.20 10.63
C LEU A 158 13.39 -5.25 10.76
N ASP A 159 12.68 -4.50 9.93
CA ASP A 159 11.20 -4.53 9.88
C ASP A 159 10.69 -5.93 9.50
N LYS A 160 11.29 -6.57 8.49
CA LYS A 160 10.89 -7.91 8.05
C LYS A 160 11.28 -8.99 9.04
N MET A 161 12.45 -8.91 9.68
CA MET A 161 12.84 -9.82 10.78
C MET A 161 11.78 -9.81 11.90
N LEU A 162 11.37 -8.62 12.36
CA LEU A 162 10.39 -8.49 13.42
C LEU A 162 8.99 -8.96 12.99
N SER A 163 8.59 -8.64 11.75
CA SER A 163 7.32 -9.10 11.20
C SER A 163 7.25 -10.63 11.13
N PHE A 164 8.34 -11.30 10.72
CA PHE A 164 8.42 -12.76 10.70
C PHE A 164 8.39 -13.38 12.10
N LEU A 165 9.09 -12.80 13.07
CA LEU A 165 9.06 -13.24 14.47
C LEU A 165 7.66 -13.13 15.07
N MET A 166 6.95 -12.04 14.76
CA MET A 166 5.55 -11.86 15.18
C MET A 166 4.66 -12.93 14.56
N VAL A 167 4.73 -13.12 13.23
CA VAL A 167 3.93 -14.16 12.56
C VAL A 167 4.25 -15.54 13.09
N GLN A 168 5.52 -15.88 13.31
CA GLN A 168 5.91 -17.15 13.90
C GLN A 168 5.27 -17.36 15.29
N SER A 169 5.30 -16.34 16.14
CA SER A 169 4.70 -16.40 17.47
C SER A 169 3.18 -16.61 17.43
N ILE A 170 2.51 -15.96 16.47
CA ILE A 170 1.06 -16.10 16.25
C ILE A 170 0.72 -17.49 15.76
N LEU A 171 1.46 -18.00 14.77
CA LEU A 171 1.24 -19.34 14.24
C LEU A 171 1.48 -20.41 15.32
N ALA A 172 2.45 -20.21 16.20
CA ALA A 172 2.70 -21.10 17.34
C ALA A 172 1.58 -21.07 18.39
N ALA A 173 0.86 -19.95 18.51
CA ALA A 173 -0.29 -19.77 19.40
C ALA A 173 -1.62 -20.27 18.79
N LEU A 174 -1.70 -20.44 17.47
CA LEU A 174 -2.94 -20.91 16.82
C LEU A 174 -3.27 -22.35 17.24
N PRO A 175 -4.55 -22.65 17.56
CA PRO A 175 -5.04 -24.01 17.74
C PRO A 175 -4.68 -24.89 16.54
N HIS A 176 -4.33 -26.15 16.81
CA HIS A 176 -3.93 -27.08 15.76
C HIS A 176 -4.97 -27.18 14.64
N ARG A 177 -6.26 -27.21 15.01
CA ARG A 177 -7.41 -27.27 14.09
C ARG A 177 -7.43 -26.10 13.09
N LEU A 178 -7.18 -24.87 13.57
CA LEU A 178 -7.15 -23.67 12.74
C LEU A 178 -5.92 -23.61 11.84
N ARG A 179 -4.80 -24.21 12.25
CA ARG A 179 -3.61 -24.31 11.37
C ARG A 179 -3.89 -25.28 10.23
N THR A 180 -4.36 -26.49 10.55
CA THR A 180 -4.59 -27.57 9.58
C THR A 180 -5.75 -27.31 8.61
N SER A 181 -6.61 -26.32 8.90
CA SER A 181 -7.72 -25.94 8.02
C SER A 181 -7.29 -25.19 6.76
N PHE A 182 -6.02 -24.77 6.67
CA PHE A 182 -5.43 -24.07 5.53
C PHE A 182 -4.47 -24.94 4.71
N PRO A 183 -4.22 -24.60 3.42
CA PRO A 183 -3.41 -25.42 2.50
C PRO A 183 -2.01 -25.80 2.99
N GLN A 184 -1.39 -24.99 3.86
CA GLN A 184 -0.04 -25.25 4.40
C GLN A 184 -0.05 -25.69 5.87
N GLY A 185 -1.23 -25.95 6.41
CA GLY A 185 -1.45 -26.23 7.82
C GLY A 185 -0.68 -27.42 8.38
N GLU A 186 -0.51 -28.48 7.58
CA GLU A 186 0.23 -29.68 7.99
C GLU A 186 1.71 -29.40 8.25
N LEU A 187 2.33 -28.49 7.47
CA LEU A 187 3.72 -28.05 7.68
C LEU A 187 3.86 -27.29 9.01
N LEU A 188 2.81 -26.54 9.38
CA LEU A 188 2.75 -25.74 10.60
C LEU A 188 2.33 -26.55 11.83
N GLY A 189 1.76 -27.74 11.63
CA GLY A 189 1.35 -28.66 12.70
C GLY A 189 2.52 -29.17 13.55
N ARG A 190 3.75 -29.10 13.01
CA ARG A 190 4.99 -29.48 13.69
C ARG A 190 5.53 -28.43 14.68
N MET A 191 4.97 -27.22 14.68
CA MET A 191 5.37 -26.18 15.64
C MET A 191 4.88 -26.52 17.05
N ARG A 192 5.80 -26.46 18.02
CA ARG A 192 5.48 -26.59 19.45
C ARG A 192 4.47 -25.52 19.84
N SER A 193 3.37 -25.92 20.47
CA SER A 193 2.36 -24.99 20.98
C SER A 193 3.01 -24.07 22.01
N PHE A 194 2.91 -22.76 21.77
CA PHE A 194 3.42 -21.74 22.69
C PHE A 194 2.27 -20.88 23.18
N SER A 195 2.15 -20.75 24.50
CA SER A 195 1.19 -19.85 25.12
C SER A 195 1.82 -18.46 25.21
N LEU A 196 1.32 -17.50 24.42
CA LEU A 196 1.76 -16.11 24.50
C LEU A 196 1.49 -15.56 25.93
N PRO A 197 2.51 -15.01 26.63
CA PRO A 197 2.33 -14.39 27.93
C PRO A 197 1.29 -13.26 27.86
N GLY A 198 0.25 -13.30 28.70
CA GLY A 198 -0.78 -12.25 28.79
C GLY A 198 -2.10 -12.55 28.05
N LEU A 199 -2.19 -13.64 27.28
CA LEU A 199 -3.45 -14.08 26.67
C LEU A 199 -4.20 -15.06 27.60
N ARG A 200 -4.72 -14.59 28.74
CA ARG A 200 -5.77 -15.34 29.45
C ARG A 200 -7.11 -15.04 28.78
N GLY A 201 -7.77 -16.09 28.29
CA GLY A 201 -9.03 -16.03 27.54
C GLY A 201 -10.17 -15.42 28.36
N GLY A 202 -10.30 -14.10 28.29
CA GLY A 202 -11.56 -13.43 28.59
C GLY A 202 -12.30 -13.27 27.28
N GLY A 203 -13.41 -13.99 27.10
CA GLY A 203 -14.32 -13.78 25.98
C GLY A 203 -14.71 -12.30 25.94
N ILE A 204 -14.43 -11.64 24.83
CA ILE A 204 -14.81 -10.25 24.63
C ILE A 204 -16.32 -10.25 24.36
N GLN A 205 -17.10 -10.00 25.41
CA GLN A 205 -18.52 -9.70 25.25
C GLN A 205 -18.65 -8.41 24.43
N HIS A 206 -19.43 -8.48 23.36
CA HIS A 206 -19.73 -7.36 22.48
C HIS A 206 -20.56 -6.32 23.24
N GLY A 207 -19.89 -5.37 23.88
CA GLY A 207 -20.50 -4.15 24.39
C GLY A 207 -20.48 -3.09 23.31
N GLU A 208 -21.60 -2.90 22.61
CA GLU A 208 -21.80 -1.69 21.80
C GLU A 208 -21.88 -0.49 22.75
N ARG A 209 -20.78 0.26 22.94
CA ARG A 209 -20.82 1.66 23.39
C ARG A 209 -19.48 2.38 23.23
N ARG A 210 -19.58 3.51 22.51
CA ARG A 210 -18.66 4.67 22.42
C ARG A 210 -17.24 4.36 21.92
N ALA A 211 -17.10 4.33 20.60
CA ALA A 211 -15.83 4.47 19.91
C ALA A 211 -15.16 5.81 20.24
N VAL A 212 -13.99 5.78 20.87
CA VAL A 212 -13.08 6.94 20.95
C VAL A 212 -12.36 7.10 19.61
N ALA A 213 -12.08 8.37 19.29
CA ALA A 213 -11.53 8.86 18.04
C ALA A 213 -10.12 8.34 17.72
N LEU A 214 -10.03 7.10 17.22
CA LEU A 214 -8.90 6.61 16.41
C LEU A 214 -9.23 6.55 14.91
N ALA A 215 -10.42 6.99 14.52
CA ALA A 215 -10.85 7.08 13.12
C ALA A 215 -10.99 8.56 12.71
N GLY A 216 -9.94 9.09 12.09
CA GLY A 216 -10.06 10.34 11.34
C GLY A 216 -10.97 10.13 10.13
N SER A 217 -12.09 10.87 10.09
CA SER A 217 -13.02 11.08 8.97
C SER A 217 -13.73 9.85 8.36
N PRO A 218 -14.94 10.02 7.78
CA PRO A 218 -15.65 8.94 7.09
C PRO A 218 -14.73 8.37 6.00
N THR A 219 -14.46 7.08 6.09
CA THR A 219 -13.53 6.36 5.23
C THR A 219 -14.03 6.33 3.79
N GLY A 220 -13.54 7.28 2.99
CA GLY A 220 -13.68 7.34 1.55
C GLY A 220 -13.32 8.73 1.03
N LEU A 221 -12.37 8.81 0.11
CA LEU A 221 -12.11 10.04 -0.65
C LEU A 221 -13.34 10.43 -1.51
N TYR A 222 -14.19 9.46 -1.86
CA TYR A 222 -15.35 9.68 -2.72
C TYR A 222 -16.27 10.79 -2.19
N ARG A 223 -16.59 11.74 -3.08
CA ARG A 223 -17.55 12.80 -2.83
C ARG A 223 -18.78 12.57 -3.68
N ALA A 224 -19.94 12.43 -3.03
CA ALA A 224 -21.22 12.37 -3.70
C ALA A 224 -21.60 13.79 -4.18
N VAL A 225 -21.27 14.08 -5.43
CA VAL A 225 -21.60 15.32 -6.13
C VAL A 225 -22.27 14.94 -7.44
N ASP A 226 -23.28 15.70 -7.87
CA ASP A 226 -23.88 15.55 -9.20
C ASP A 226 -23.02 16.24 -10.26
N GLY A 227 -21.81 15.71 -10.48
CA GLY A 227 -20.85 16.21 -11.45
C GLY A 227 -20.88 15.43 -12.78
N ILE A 228 -20.43 16.08 -13.87
CA ILE A 228 -20.26 15.42 -15.18
C ILE A 228 -19.32 14.22 -15.05
N LEU A 229 -18.23 14.37 -14.28
CA LEU A 229 -17.28 13.29 -14.04
C LEU A 229 -17.94 12.10 -13.33
N HIS A 230 -18.83 12.31 -12.36
CA HIS A 230 -19.51 11.21 -11.64
C HIS A 230 -20.39 10.34 -12.53
N ARG A 231 -20.87 10.90 -13.65
CA ARG A 231 -21.70 10.19 -14.64
C ARG A 231 -20.91 9.40 -15.68
N THR A 232 -19.62 9.70 -15.85
CA THR A 232 -18.76 8.98 -16.80
C THR A 232 -18.40 7.58 -16.31
N ALA A 233 -18.15 6.67 -17.25
CA ALA A 233 -17.86 5.28 -16.95
C ALA A 233 -16.57 5.15 -16.10
N PRO A 234 -16.54 4.24 -15.10
CA PRO A 234 -15.35 3.98 -14.29
C PRO A 234 -14.11 3.65 -15.13
N LEU A 235 -14.26 2.89 -16.21
CA LEU A 235 -13.15 2.59 -17.12
C LEU A 235 -12.54 3.84 -17.75
N THR A 236 -13.36 4.81 -18.19
CA THR A 236 -12.87 6.05 -18.83
C THR A 236 -11.91 6.78 -17.88
N LYS A 237 -12.23 6.79 -16.59
CA LYS A 237 -11.40 7.41 -15.56
C LYS A 237 -10.14 6.59 -15.24
N ILE A 238 -10.21 5.25 -15.26
CA ILE A 238 -9.00 4.41 -15.18
C ILE A 238 -8.07 4.71 -16.35
N LEU A 239 -8.60 4.78 -17.57
CA LEU A 239 -7.79 5.10 -18.75
C LEU A 239 -7.19 6.50 -18.66
N LEU A 240 -7.88 7.47 -18.05
CA LEU A 240 -7.33 8.80 -17.78
C LEU A 240 -6.13 8.72 -16.82
N VAL A 241 -6.22 7.91 -15.75
CA VAL A 241 -5.10 7.67 -14.83
C VAL A 241 -3.92 7.03 -15.56
N VAL A 242 -4.17 5.97 -16.34
CA VAL A 242 -3.12 5.28 -17.10
C VAL A 242 -2.47 6.22 -18.12
N ALA A 243 -3.26 6.99 -18.87
CA ALA A 243 -2.77 7.98 -19.83
C ALA A 243 -1.93 9.06 -19.14
N SER A 244 -2.38 9.57 -17.99
CA SER A 244 -1.64 10.56 -17.20
C SER A 244 -0.31 10.01 -16.71
N GLY A 245 -0.27 8.74 -16.26
CA GLY A 245 0.95 8.08 -15.84
C GLY A 245 1.93 7.83 -17.00
N VAL A 246 1.45 7.35 -18.14
CA VAL A 246 2.28 7.17 -19.34
C VAL A 246 2.82 8.52 -19.81
N ALA A 247 1.99 9.57 -19.83
CA ALA A 247 2.42 10.93 -20.18
C ALA A 247 3.47 11.48 -19.21
N ALA A 248 3.29 11.29 -17.91
CA ALA A 248 4.25 11.71 -16.89
C ALA A 248 5.63 11.06 -17.09
N VAL A 249 5.68 9.78 -17.44
CA VAL A 249 6.96 9.07 -17.65
C VAL A 249 7.62 9.45 -18.98
N THR A 250 6.83 9.60 -20.04
CA THR A 250 7.32 9.76 -21.43
C THR A 250 7.66 11.19 -21.81
N LEU A 251 6.89 12.17 -21.34
CA LEU A 251 7.09 13.56 -21.72
C LEU A 251 8.30 14.16 -21.00
N PRO A 252 9.14 14.94 -21.70
CA PRO A 252 10.28 15.58 -21.08
C PRO A 252 9.77 16.55 -20.01
N ALA A 253 10.35 16.48 -18.81
CA ALA A 253 10.03 17.42 -17.74
C ALA A 253 10.85 18.72 -17.86
N VAL A 254 12.01 18.64 -18.52
CA VAL A 254 12.95 19.73 -18.74
C VAL A 254 13.42 19.66 -20.20
N VAL A 255 13.43 20.81 -20.87
CA VAL A 255 13.93 20.96 -22.25
C VAL A 255 15.27 21.69 -22.19
N ALA A 256 16.26 21.14 -22.90
CA ALA A 256 17.51 21.84 -23.14
C ALA A 256 17.31 22.84 -24.29
N MET A 257 17.58 24.10 -24.04
CA MET A 257 17.51 25.18 -25.01
C MET A 257 18.84 25.27 -25.79
N PRO A 258 18.84 25.85 -27.01
CA PRO A 258 20.04 25.95 -27.84
C PRO A 258 21.20 26.74 -27.20
N ASP A 259 20.90 27.60 -26.23
CA ASP A 259 21.86 28.37 -25.43
C ASP A 259 22.50 27.56 -24.28
N GLY A 260 22.15 26.27 -24.16
CA GLY A 260 22.59 25.38 -23.10
C GLY A 260 21.80 25.52 -21.79
N SER A 261 20.84 26.44 -21.71
CA SER A 261 19.96 26.58 -20.55
C SER A 261 18.95 25.42 -20.50
N ARG A 262 18.56 25.02 -19.29
CA ARG A 262 17.58 23.95 -19.06
C ARG A 262 16.33 24.56 -18.44
N LEU A 263 15.19 24.48 -19.13
CA LEU A 263 13.92 25.05 -18.69
C LEU A 263 12.87 23.96 -18.48
N PRO A 264 11.96 24.11 -17.49
CA PRO A 264 10.86 23.18 -17.32
C PRO A 264 9.98 23.15 -18.57
N ALA A 265 9.70 21.95 -19.08
CA ALA A 265 8.86 21.77 -20.25
C ALA A 265 7.40 22.15 -19.91
N PRO A 266 6.66 22.83 -20.81
CA PRO A 266 5.29 23.24 -20.53
C PRO A 266 4.28 22.07 -20.51
N ALA A 267 4.65 20.90 -21.03
CA ALA A 267 3.72 19.80 -21.22
C ALA A 267 3.16 19.22 -19.90
N LEU A 268 4.01 18.99 -18.89
CA LEU A 268 3.57 18.44 -17.60
C LEU A 268 2.70 19.44 -16.80
N PRO A 269 3.09 20.73 -16.67
CA PRO A 269 2.23 21.74 -16.06
C PRO A 269 0.88 21.89 -16.77
N LEU A 270 0.86 21.83 -18.11
CA LEU A 270 -0.40 21.92 -18.86
C LEU A 270 -1.35 20.77 -18.54
N LEU A 271 -0.83 19.53 -18.49
CA LEU A 271 -1.63 18.36 -18.10
C LEU A 271 -2.16 18.48 -16.65
N ALA A 272 -1.36 19.01 -15.73
CA ALA A 272 -1.77 19.25 -14.35
C ALA A 272 -2.93 20.26 -14.30
N THR A 273 -2.79 21.37 -15.03
CA THR A 273 -3.89 22.36 -15.12
C THR A 273 -5.14 21.78 -15.78
N ALA A 274 -5.00 20.86 -16.74
CA ALA A 274 -6.13 20.18 -17.36
C ALA A 274 -6.85 19.24 -16.38
N LEU A 275 -6.11 18.48 -15.57
CA LEU A 275 -6.68 17.63 -14.51
C LEU A 275 -7.42 18.46 -13.46
N LEU A 276 -6.84 19.59 -13.03
CA LEU A 276 -7.49 20.54 -12.15
C LEU A 276 -8.76 21.13 -12.79
N GLY A 277 -8.71 21.49 -14.07
CA GLY A 277 -9.87 21.96 -14.83
C GLY A 277 -11.00 20.92 -14.86
N LEU A 278 -10.67 19.65 -15.12
CA LEU A 278 -11.63 18.55 -15.04
C LEU A 278 -12.23 18.42 -13.64
N ALA A 279 -11.41 18.53 -12.59
CA ALA A 279 -11.86 18.46 -11.21
C ALA A 279 -12.82 19.59 -10.83
N LEU A 280 -12.55 20.82 -11.29
CA LEU A 280 -13.42 21.97 -11.12
C LEU A 280 -14.76 21.77 -11.82
N ILE A 281 -14.75 21.32 -13.09
CA ILE A 281 -15.96 21.00 -13.86
C ILE A 281 -16.74 19.84 -13.21
N GLY A 282 -16.02 18.87 -12.61
CA GLY A 282 -16.60 17.75 -11.87
C GLY A 282 -17.12 18.09 -10.48
N GLY A 283 -17.01 19.34 -10.02
CA GLY A 283 -17.48 19.78 -8.71
C GLY A 283 -16.67 19.24 -7.52
N VAL A 284 -15.42 18.81 -7.75
CA VAL A 284 -14.52 18.25 -6.72
C VAL A 284 -13.16 18.98 -6.65
N GLY A 285 -13.05 20.15 -7.29
CA GLY A 285 -11.79 20.89 -7.39
C GLY A 285 -11.26 21.40 -6.05
N LEU A 286 -12.14 21.76 -5.10
CA LEU A 286 -11.72 22.20 -3.77
C LEU A 286 -11.14 21.04 -2.96
N GLU A 287 -11.79 19.88 -2.98
CA GLU A 287 -11.31 18.67 -2.32
C GLU A 287 -10.01 18.16 -2.93
N LEU A 288 -9.90 18.19 -4.27
CA LEU A 288 -8.66 17.87 -4.96
C LEU A 288 -7.56 18.84 -4.51
N GLY A 289 -7.80 20.14 -4.57
CA GLY A 289 -6.84 21.17 -4.17
C GLY A 289 -6.38 21.02 -2.71
N ARG A 290 -7.30 20.75 -1.78
CA ARG A 290 -6.97 20.48 -0.38
C ARG A 290 -6.09 19.23 -0.25
N THR A 291 -6.48 18.14 -0.90
CA THR A 291 -5.74 16.86 -0.83
C THR A 291 -4.34 17.01 -1.43
N THR A 292 -4.23 17.68 -2.57
CA THR A 292 -2.97 18.03 -3.25
C THR A 292 -2.09 18.88 -2.34
N ALA A 293 -2.62 19.92 -1.71
CA ALA A 293 -1.87 20.78 -0.80
C ALA A 293 -1.39 20.05 0.46
N THR A 294 -2.16 19.07 0.97
CA THR A 294 -1.78 18.32 2.18
C THR A 294 -0.84 17.15 1.92
N LEU A 295 -0.96 16.46 0.79
CA LEU A 295 -0.25 15.21 0.52
C LEU A 295 0.87 15.36 -0.51
N ILE A 296 0.59 16.02 -1.64
CA ILE A 296 1.50 16.05 -2.79
C ILE A 296 2.47 17.22 -2.68
N LEU A 297 1.98 18.41 -2.30
CA LEU A 297 2.81 19.61 -2.26
C LEU A 297 3.99 19.49 -1.27
N PRO A 298 3.82 18.98 -0.03
CA PRO A 298 4.96 18.80 0.88
C PRO A 298 5.98 17.80 0.35
N LEU A 299 5.51 16.73 -0.33
CA LEU A 299 6.37 15.74 -0.96
C LEU A 299 7.22 16.36 -2.08
N VAL A 300 6.59 17.09 -3.01
CA VAL A 300 7.29 17.75 -4.13
C VAL A 300 8.26 18.82 -3.62
N LEU A 301 7.84 19.62 -2.63
CA LEU A 301 8.71 20.62 -2.00
C LEU A 301 9.90 19.98 -1.28
N SER A 302 9.67 18.90 -0.53
CA SER A 302 10.73 18.12 0.12
C SER A 302 11.70 17.57 -0.92
N MET A 303 11.17 17.01 -2.02
CA MET A 303 11.97 16.52 -3.12
C MET A 303 12.89 17.61 -3.70
N VAL A 304 12.34 18.78 -4.03
CA VAL A 304 13.10 19.90 -4.57
C VAL A 304 14.12 20.42 -3.55
N ALA A 305 13.74 20.52 -2.27
CA ALA A 305 14.61 20.99 -1.21
C ALA A 305 15.79 20.02 -0.96
N VAL A 306 15.50 18.73 -0.76
CA VAL A 306 16.51 17.70 -0.49
C VAL A 306 17.42 17.52 -1.70
N ASN A 307 16.86 17.35 -2.90
CA ASN A 307 17.68 17.18 -4.09
C ASN A 307 18.43 18.45 -4.49
N GLY A 308 17.85 19.63 -4.25
CA GLY A 308 18.52 20.91 -4.46
C GLY A 308 19.69 21.12 -3.52
N LEU A 309 19.52 20.83 -2.22
CA LEU A 309 20.57 21.00 -1.21
C LEU A 309 21.68 19.94 -1.29
N PHE A 310 21.33 18.69 -1.62
CA PHE A 310 22.25 17.54 -1.54
C PHE A 310 22.61 16.91 -2.90
N GLY A 311 22.01 17.37 -4.00
CA GLY A 311 22.18 16.76 -5.32
C GLY A 311 23.29 17.34 -6.20
N GLY A 312 23.98 18.40 -5.75
CA GLY A 312 25.14 18.96 -6.45
C GLY A 312 26.37 18.06 -6.36
N ALA A 313 27.23 18.08 -7.38
CA ALA A 313 28.53 17.41 -7.32
C ALA A 313 29.36 17.98 -6.18
N ALA A 314 29.67 17.16 -5.18
CA ALA A 314 30.48 17.54 -4.03
C ALA A 314 31.93 17.81 -4.47
N SER A 315 32.24 19.05 -4.84
CA SER A 315 33.60 19.46 -5.21
C SER A 315 34.42 20.02 -4.04
N SER A 316 33.90 19.98 -2.80
CA SER A 316 34.63 20.50 -1.63
C SER A 316 34.39 19.67 -0.38
N ALA A 317 35.47 19.35 0.31
CA ALA A 317 35.54 18.53 1.52
C ALA A 317 34.87 19.16 2.77
N TRP A 318 34.31 20.36 2.67
CA TRP A 318 33.79 21.11 3.82
C TRP A 318 32.43 21.80 3.57
N GLY A 319 31.44 21.03 3.08
CA GLY A 319 30.04 21.39 3.29
C GLY A 319 29.06 20.68 2.36
N PRO A 320 28.23 19.73 2.84
CA PRO A 320 27.16 19.09 2.06
C PRO A 320 25.95 20.01 1.79
N PHE A 321 26.05 21.30 2.12
CA PHE A 321 24.94 22.26 2.13
C PHE A 321 25.13 23.35 1.06
N ARG A 322 25.10 22.97 -0.22
CA ARG A 322 25.13 23.95 -1.32
C ARG A 322 23.98 23.69 -2.28
N TRP A 323 23.15 24.72 -2.43
CA TRP A 323 22.03 24.66 -3.38
C TRP A 323 22.53 24.48 -4.82
N SER A 324 22.04 23.43 -5.47
CA SER A 324 22.30 23.09 -6.86
C SER A 324 21.05 23.33 -7.69
N THR A 325 21.07 24.38 -8.52
CA THR A 325 19.95 24.69 -9.41
C THR A 325 19.66 23.58 -10.44
N PRO A 326 20.64 22.89 -11.04
CA PRO A 326 20.34 21.78 -11.95
C PRO A 326 19.69 20.59 -11.23
N ALA A 327 20.16 20.25 -10.03
CA ALA A 327 19.59 19.16 -9.23
C ALA A 327 18.18 19.50 -8.73
N ALA A 328 17.93 20.76 -8.36
CA ALA A 328 16.60 21.24 -8.00
C ALA A 328 15.62 21.22 -9.18
N LEU A 329 16.06 21.59 -10.40
CA LEU A 329 15.24 21.52 -11.61
C LEU A 329 14.91 20.08 -12.02
N ASP A 330 15.88 19.18 -11.94
CA ASP A 330 15.63 17.75 -12.19
C ASP A 330 14.63 17.17 -11.16
N ALA A 331 14.74 17.59 -9.89
CA ALA A 331 13.83 17.19 -8.83
C ALA A 331 12.43 17.80 -8.97
N LEU A 332 12.32 19.04 -9.45
CA LEU A 332 11.04 19.65 -9.79
C LEU A 332 10.37 18.87 -10.93
N GLY A 333 11.13 18.50 -11.96
CA GLY A 333 10.64 17.68 -13.05
C GLY A 333 10.10 16.34 -12.58
N LEU A 334 10.83 15.64 -11.71
CA LEU A 334 10.35 14.38 -11.13
C LEU A 334 9.15 14.61 -10.19
N GLY A 335 9.14 15.69 -9.41
CA GLY A 335 8.02 16.06 -8.55
C GLY A 335 6.73 16.32 -9.34
N LEU A 336 6.82 16.98 -10.49
CA LEU A 336 5.69 17.18 -11.41
C LEU A 336 5.15 15.85 -11.99
N ARG A 337 6.02 14.87 -12.25
CA ARG A 337 5.60 13.53 -12.70
C ARG A 337 4.80 12.81 -11.63
N VAL A 338 5.33 12.80 -10.40
CA VAL A 338 4.66 12.24 -9.23
C VAL A 338 3.33 12.97 -9.01
N PHE A 339 3.33 14.30 -9.06
CA PHE A 339 2.13 15.12 -8.94
C PHE A 339 1.04 14.70 -9.93
N LEU A 340 1.34 14.59 -11.23
CA LEU A 340 0.37 14.21 -12.25
C LEU A 340 -0.23 12.81 -12.02
N ILE A 341 0.60 11.84 -11.68
CA ILE A 341 0.16 10.47 -11.38
C ILE A 341 -0.80 10.50 -10.20
N LEU A 342 -0.39 11.11 -9.08
CA LEU A 342 -1.18 11.14 -7.86
C LEU A 342 -2.47 11.97 -8.02
N GLU A 343 -2.42 13.11 -8.70
CA GLU A 343 -3.57 13.98 -8.93
C GLU A 343 -4.65 13.24 -9.76
N SER A 344 -4.25 12.53 -10.81
CA SER A 344 -5.18 11.72 -11.61
C SER A 344 -5.83 10.59 -10.79
N VAL A 345 -5.06 9.93 -9.92
CA VAL A 345 -5.58 8.89 -9.02
C VAL A 345 -6.54 9.47 -7.99
N ILE A 346 -6.21 10.60 -7.36
CA ILE A 346 -7.10 11.27 -6.41
C ILE A 346 -8.41 11.67 -7.12
N LEU A 347 -8.34 12.21 -8.34
CA LEU A 347 -9.52 12.55 -9.12
C LEU A 347 -10.42 11.34 -9.39
N LEU A 348 -9.84 10.17 -9.73
CA LEU A 348 -10.59 8.91 -9.84
C LEU A 348 -11.32 8.56 -8.54
N LEU A 349 -10.64 8.69 -7.40
CA LEU A 349 -11.16 8.31 -6.09
C LEU A 349 -12.19 9.27 -5.53
N LEU A 350 -12.07 10.58 -5.83
CA LEU A 350 -13.07 11.59 -5.48
C LEU A 350 -14.38 11.39 -6.28
N THR A 351 -14.28 10.90 -7.52
CA THR A 351 -15.41 10.86 -8.47
C THR A 351 -16.01 9.48 -8.71
N THR A 352 -15.39 8.41 -8.20
CA THR A 352 -15.82 7.03 -8.49
C THR A 352 -15.85 6.19 -7.23
N ARG A 353 -17.00 5.58 -6.96
CA ARG A 353 -17.11 4.65 -5.84
C ARG A 353 -16.42 3.31 -6.16
N PRO A 354 -15.71 2.70 -5.20
CA PRO A 354 -15.02 1.44 -5.44
C PRO A 354 -15.95 0.28 -5.85
N ASP A 355 -17.17 0.21 -5.33
CA ASP A 355 -18.16 -0.82 -5.69
C ASP A 355 -18.56 -0.75 -7.17
N LEU A 356 -18.80 0.47 -7.68
CA LEU A 356 -19.11 0.69 -9.10
C LEU A 356 -17.91 0.41 -10.00
N LEU A 357 -16.70 0.78 -9.55
CA LEU A 357 -15.46 0.52 -10.26
C LEU A 357 -15.23 -0.99 -10.43
N MET A 358 -15.31 -1.74 -9.34
CA MET A 358 -15.08 -3.20 -9.37
C MET A 358 -16.20 -3.91 -10.14
N GLY A 359 -17.44 -3.43 -10.04
CA GLY A 359 -18.56 -3.94 -10.85
C GLY A 359 -18.36 -3.73 -12.35
N ASP A 360 -17.92 -2.54 -12.78
CA ASP A 360 -17.61 -2.29 -14.21
C ASP A 360 -16.41 -3.12 -14.69
N LEU A 361 -15.38 -3.30 -13.86
CA LEU A 361 -14.23 -4.15 -14.18
C LEU A 361 -14.60 -5.63 -14.28
N GLU A 362 -15.42 -6.15 -13.35
CA GLU A 362 -15.85 -7.55 -13.37
C GLU A 362 -16.74 -7.84 -14.59
N ARG A 363 -17.63 -6.91 -14.99
CA ARG A 363 -18.39 -6.99 -16.25
C ARG A 363 -17.51 -7.04 -17.50
N ARG A 364 -16.32 -6.44 -17.43
CA ARG A 364 -15.35 -6.37 -18.53
C ARG A 364 -14.28 -7.48 -18.48
N GLY A 365 -14.42 -8.44 -17.56
CA GLY A 365 -13.59 -9.65 -17.52
C GLY A 365 -12.64 -9.76 -16.33
N LEU A 366 -12.63 -8.79 -15.39
CA LEU A 366 -11.90 -8.97 -14.14
C LEU A 366 -12.49 -10.18 -13.38
N PRO A 367 -11.67 -11.15 -12.95
CA PRO A 367 -12.16 -12.31 -12.22
C PRO A 367 -12.96 -11.92 -10.96
N PRO A 368 -14.18 -12.46 -10.76
CA PRO A 368 -15.04 -12.10 -9.62
C PRO A 368 -14.39 -12.27 -8.25
N ARG A 369 -13.47 -13.24 -8.14
CA ARG A 369 -12.73 -13.51 -6.90
C ARG A 369 -11.75 -12.38 -6.57
N LEU A 370 -11.16 -11.74 -7.58
CA LEU A 370 -10.30 -10.56 -7.40
C LEU A 370 -11.13 -9.32 -7.05
N ALA A 371 -12.26 -9.12 -7.75
CA ALA A 371 -13.21 -8.04 -7.42
C ALA A 371 -13.69 -8.16 -5.96
N TYR A 372 -14.06 -9.37 -5.53
CA TYR A 372 -14.39 -9.66 -4.13
C TYR A 372 -13.26 -9.27 -3.18
N VAL A 373 -12.01 -9.68 -3.46
CA VAL A 373 -10.89 -9.39 -2.56
C VAL A 373 -10.66 -7.90 -2.40
N LEU A 374 -10.71 -7.13 -3.49
CA LEU A 374 -10.52 -5.69 -3.46
C LEU A 374 -11.63 -4.99 -2.67
N LEU A 375 -12.91 -5.33 -2.94
CA LEU A 375 -14.06 -4.75 -2.24
C LEU A 375 -14.14 -5.15 -0.76
N ALA A 376 -13.92 -6.42 -0.47
CA ALA A 376 -13.90 -6.91 0.89
C ALA A 376 -12.79 -6.20 1.70
N SER A 377 -11.59 -6.02 1.12
CA SER A 377 -10.48 -5.35 1.79
C SER A 377 -10.88 -3.93 2.21
N LEU A 378 -11.47 -3.17 1.29
CA LEU A 378 -11.96 -1.81 1.54
C LEU A 378 -12.95 -1.73 2.70
N ASN A 379 -13.86 -2.71 2.81
CA ASN A 379 -14.87 -2.75 3.87
C ASN A 379 -14.34 -3.28 5.20
N LEU A 380 -13.33 -4.15 5.17
CA LEU A 380 -12.76 -4.76 6.37
C LEU A 380 -11.76 -3.86 7.09
N VAL A 381 -11.05 -3.00 6.38
CA VAL A 381 -10.07 -2.07 6.97
C VAL A 381 -10.68 -1.17 8.06
N PRO A 382 -11.78 -0.42 7.83
CA PRO A 382 -12.38 0.39 8.89
C PRO A 382 -12.87 -0.47 10.06
N THR A 383 -13.30 -1.70 9.78
CA THR A 383 -13.73 -2.65 10.82
C THR A 383 -12.56 -3.13 11.68
N MET A 384 -11.42 -3.45 11.09
CA MET A 384 -10.20 -3.82 11.83
C MET A 384 -9.63 -2.66 12.63
N LEU A 385 -9.67 -1.43 12.09
CA LEU A 385 -9.23 -0.24 12.82
C LEU A 385 -10.08 0.03 14.07
N ARG A 386 -11.41 -0.12 13.97
CA ARG A 386 -12.29 -0.04 15.16
C ARG A 386 -11.94 -1.10 16.20
N ARG A 387 -11.79 -2.37 15.78
CA ARG A 387 -11.38 -3.46 16.69
C ARG A 387 -10.02 -3.22 17.33
N ALA A 388 -9.06 -2.69 16.58
CA ALA A 388 -7.76 -2.31 17.14
C ALA A 388 -7.89 -1.24 18.23
N GLY A 389 -8.77 -0.26 18.04
CA GLY A 389 -9.09 0.76 19.04
C GLY A 389 -9.77 0.16 20.29
N GLU A 390 -10.78 -0.68 20.10
CA GLU A 390 -11.45 -1.40 21.21
C GLU A 390 -10.48 -2.27 22.01
N ILE A 391 -9.56 -2.96 21.33
CA ILE A 391 -8.50 -3.74 21.98
C ILE A 391 -7.55 -2.81 22.76
N LEU A 392 -7.15 -1.68 22.18
CA LEU A 392 -6.29 -0.71 22.87
C LEU A 392 -6.95 -0.23 24.17
N GLU A 393 -8.22 0.19 24.10
CA GLU A 393 -9.00 0.65 25.25
C GLU A 393 -9.14 -0.43 26.33
N ALA A 394 -9.38 -1.67 25.92
CA ALA A 394 -9.46 -2.79 26.86
C ALA A 394 -8.12 -3.08 27.54
N GLN A 395 -6.99 -3.01 26.82
CA GLN A 395 -5.67 -3.26 27.37
C GLN A 395 -5.21 -2.12 28.28
N THR A 396 -5.45 -0.86 27.92
CA THR A 396 -5.13 0.30 28.78
C THR A 396 -5.95 0.25 30.07
N SER A 397 -7.21 -0.18 30.01
CA SER A 397 -8.05 -0.42 31.21
C SER A 397 -7.52 -1.54 32.10
N ARG A 398 -6.78 -2.52 31.55
CA ARG A 398 -6.10 -3.60 32.29
C ARG A 398 -4.73 -3.19 32.84
N GLY A 399 -4.38 -1.90 32.79
CA GLY A 399 -3.11 -1.39 33.31
C GLY A 399 -1.91 -1.66 32.39
N MET A 400 -2.15 -1.85 31.09
CA MET A 400 -1.08 -1.97 30.11
C MET A 400 -0.12 -0.78 30.20
N PRO A 401 1.16 -0.99 30.55
CA PRO A 401 2.10 0.10 30.67
C PRO A 401 2.39 0.64 29.27
N LEU A 402 1.99 1.87 28.99
CA LEU A 402 2.49 2.66 27.87
C LEU A 402 3.94 3.05 28.20
N GLY A 403 4.84 2.06 28.20
CA GLY A 403 6.20 2.20 28.70
C GLY A 403 6.97 3.31 27.97
N GLN A 404 7.82 4.03 28.71
CA GLN A 404 8.71 5.02 28.13
C GLN A 404 9.82 4.34 27.31
N GLY A 405 10.24 4.99 26.22
CA GLY A 405 11.28 4.46 25.31
C GLY A 405 10.80 3.40 24.30
N LEU A 406 11.69 3.04 23.37
CA LEU A 406 11.37 2.16 22.24
C LEU A 406 11.04 0.73 22.68
N SER A 407 11.73 0.20 23.70
CA SER A 407 11.51 -1.15 24.23
C SER A 407 10.17 -1.28 24.96
N GLY A 408 9.76 -0.26 25.73
CA GLY A 408 8.45 -0.19 26.39
C GLY A 408 7.31 -0.17 25.38
N ARG A 409 7.44 0.67 24.35
CA ARG A 409 6.49 0.77 23.22
C ARG A 409 6.39 -0.54 22.43
N ALA A 410 7.50 -1.21 22.17
CA ALA A 410 7.50 -2.49 21.45
C ALA A 410 6.82 -3.60 22.25
N ARG A 411 7.02 -3.65 23.57
CA ARG A 411 6.32 -4.61 24.46
C ARG A 411 4.81 -4.39 24.48
N ALA A 412 4.34 -3.16 24.26
CA ALA A 412 2.93 -2.83 24.17
C ALA A 412 2.26 -3.45 22.92
N LEU A 413 2.99 -3.73 21.85
CA LEU A 413 2.40 -4.32 20.64
C LEU A 413 1.90 -5.77 20.83
N VAL A 414 2.61 -6.55 21.64
CA VAL A 414 2.34 -8.00 21.82
C VAL A 414 0.91 -8.27 22.34
N PRO A 415 0.44 -7.66 23.44
CA PRO A 415 -0.92 -7.89 23.96
C PRO A 415 -2.04 -7.37 23.06
N MET A 416 -1.74 -6.48 22.09
CA MET A 416 -2.71 -6.02 21.09
C MET A 416 -2.75 -6.91 19.85
N SER A 417 -1.59 -7.36 19.39
CA SER A 417 -1.44 -8.15 18.16
C SER A 417 -2.12 -9.51 18.29
N GLY A 418 -1.96 -10.18 19.44
CA GLY A 418 -2.57 -11.48 19.70
C GLY A 418 -4.10 -11.49 19.50
N PRO A 419 -4.88 -10.70 20.25
CA PRO A 419 -6.34 -10.69 20.13
C PRO A 419 -6.84 -10.25 18.74
N LEU A 420 -6.20 -9.25 18.14
CA LEU A 420 -6.59 -8.75 16.81
C LEU A 420 -6.44 -9.85 15.76
N LEU A 421 -5.30 -10.56 15.77
CA LEU A 421 -4.95 -11.55 14.76
C LEU A 421 -5.68 -12.87 14.98
N LEU A 422 -5.80 -13.33 16.23
CA LEU A 422 -6.58 -14.52 16.56
C LEU A 422 -8.07 -14.32 16.24
N GLY A 423 -8.64 -13.16 16.62
CA GLY A 423 -10.03 -12.83 16.30
C GLY A 423 -10.27 -12.74 14.80
N ALA A 424 -9.32 -12.18 14.05
CA ALA A 424 -9.37 -12.17 12.60
C ALA A 424 -9.34 -13.61 12.02
N VAL A 425 -8.37 -14.46 12.42
CA VAL A 425 -8.29 -15.83 11.88
C VAL A 425 -9.58 -16.62 12.15
N SER A 426 -10.20 -16.49 13.33
CA SER A 426 -11.49 -17.13 13.61
C SER A 426 -12.61 -16.64 12.70
N GLU A 427 -12.66 -15.34 12.41
CA GLU A 427 -13.69 -14.74 11.54
C GLU A 427 -13.57 -15.21 10.07
N VAL A 428 -12.40 -15.70 9.65
CA VAL A 428 -12.21 -16.28 8.31
C VAL A 428 -13.08 -17.52 8.14
N GLU A 429 -13.24 -18.34 9.17
CA GLU A 429 -14.05 -19.55 9.08
C GLU A 429 -15.51 -19.21 8.82
N GLU A 430 -16.07 -18.27 9.59
CA GLU A 430 -17.43 -17.78 9.42
C GLU A 430 -17.65 -17.17 8.03
N ARG A 431 -16.70 -16.34 7.56
CA ARG A 431 -16.78 -15.74 6.22
C ARG A 431 -16.67 -16.76 5.10
N ALA A 432 -15.78 -17.74 5.23
CA ALA A 432 -15.61 -18.78 4.22
C ALA A 432 -16.88 -19.62 4.08
N LEU A 433 -17.48 -20.03 5.20
CA LEU A 433 -18.76 -20.75 5.20
C LEU A 433 -19.88 -19.91 4.57
N ALA A 434 -19.96 -18.61 4.89
CA ALA A 434 -20.94 -17.72 4.29
C ALA A 434 -20.74 -17.52 2.76
N LEU A 435 -19.49 -17.49 2.30
CA LEU A 435 -19.17 -17.43 0.87
C LEU A 435 -19.55 -18.73 0.17
N GLU A 436 -19.21 -19.89 0.74
CA GLU A 436 -19.58 -21.19 0.18
C GLU A 436 -21.09 -21.38 0.11
N ALA A 437 -21.81 -20.99 1.18
CA ALA A 437 -23.28 -21.03 1.21
C ALA A 437 -23.93 -20.11 0.16
N ARG A 438 -23.24 -19.03 -0.26
CA ARG A 438 -23.69 -18.13 -1.33
C ARG A 438 -23.19 -18.54 -2.72
N GLY A 439 -22.58 -19.72 -2.86
CA GLY A 439 -22.05 -20.21 -4.14
C GLY A 439 -20.83 -19.44 -4.64
N PHE A 440 -19.97 -18.95 -3.74
CA PHE A 440 -18.74 -18.26 -4.14
C PHE A 440 -17.87 -19.17 -5.00
N GLY A 441 -17.56 -18.72 -6.22
CA GLY A 441 -16.80 -19.50 -7.18
C GLY A 441 -17.63 -20.44 -8.06
N ALA A 442 -18.96 -20.39 -7.99
CA ALA A 442 -19.84 -21.05 -8.96
C ALA A 442 -19.60 -20.49 -10.37
N GLU A 443 -19.66 -21.38 -11.38
CA GLU A 443 -19.38 -21.08 -12.80
C GLU A 443 -20.62 -20.56 -13.56
N ASN A 444 -21.77 -20.46 -12.88
CA ASN A 444 -23.01 -20.00 -13.49
C ASN A 444 -22.92 -18.54 -13.95
N ARG A 445 -23.72 -18.20 -14.98
CA ARG A 445 -23.81 -16.84 -15.50
C ARG A 445 -24.28 -15.88 -14.40
N ARG A 446 -23.41 -14.94 -14.02
CA ARG A 446 -23.74 -13.89 -13.06
C ARG A 446 -24.73 -12.89 -13.64
N THR A 447 -25.69 -12.50 -12.82
CA THR A 447 -26.60 -11.37 -13.06
C THR A 447 -26.19 -10.18 -12.20
N TRP A 448 -26.56 -8.99 -12.63
CA TRP A 448 -26.17 -7.75 -11.98
C TRP A 448 -27.38 -6.99 -11.49
N TRP A 449 -27.29 -6.48 -10.26
CA TRP A 449 -28.37 -5.69 -9.67
C TRP A 449 -28.36 -4.23 -10.14
N SER A 450 -27.18 -3.64 -10.36
CA SER A 450 -27.03 -2.23 -10.76
C SER A 450 -26.04 -2.07 -11.90
N ASP A 451 -26.35 -1.18 -12.85
CA ASP A 451 -25.46 -0.80 -13.95
C ASP A 451 -24.54 0.36 -13.56
N PRO A 452 -23.25 0.31 -13.93
CA PRO A 452 -22.34 1.45 -13.75
C PRO A 452 -22.84 2.67 -14.55
N PRO A 453 -22.60 3.89 -14.06
CA PRO A 453 -22.94 5.11 -14.80
C PRO A 453 -22.19 5.13 -16.14
N ARG A 454 -22.88 5.55 -17.20
CA ARG A 454 -22.32 5.66 -18.57
C ARG A 454 -22.93 6.87 -19.28
N THR A 455 -22.09 7.54 -20.07
CA THR A 455 -22.44 8.65 -20.95
C THR A 455 -22.23 8.25 -22.41
N ALA A 456 -22.91 8.91 -23.34
CA ALA A 456 -22.77 8.65 -24.78
C ALA A 456 -21.35 8.90 -25.31
N TRP A 457 -20.58 9.76 -24.62
CA TRP A 457 -19.21 10.13 -25.00
C TRP A 457 -18.15 9.14 -24.52
N ASP A 458 -18.49 8.21 -23.60
CA ASP A 458 -17.53 7.29 -23.00
C ASP A 458 -16.76 6.43 -24.02
N PRO A 459 -17.39 5.82 -25.05
CA PRO A 459 -16.65 5.02 -26.03
C PRO A 459 -15.61 5.84 -26.81
N THR A 460 -15.97 7.07 -27.21
CA THR A 460 -15.08 7.97 -27.94
C THR A 460 -13.92 8.43 -27.07
N LEU A 461 -14.20 8.79 -25.80
CA LEU A 461 -13.16 9.16 -24.83
C LEU A 461 -12.21 8.00 -24.53
N GLN A 462 -12.74 6.78 -24.36
CA GLN A 462 -11.93 5.57 -24.13
C GLN A 462 -11.00 5.30 -25.32
N LEU A 463 -11.51 5.39 -26.56
CA LEU A 463 -10.69 5.21 -27.77
C LEU A 463 -9.57 6.25 -27.84
N LEU A 464 -9.87 7.53 -27.61
CA LEU A 464 -8.88 8.61 -27.64
C LEU A 464 -7.80 8.41 -26.56
N LEU A 465 -8.18 8.05 -25.34
CA LEU A 465 -7.24 7.76 -24.25
C LEU A 465 -6.35 6.55 -24.56
N ILE A 466 -6.91 5.49 -25.16
CA ILE A 466 -6.12 4.31 -25.59
C ILE A 466 -5.11 4.70 -26.68
N ILE A 467 -5.52 5.50 -27.66
CA ILE A 467 -4.60 5.99 -28.70
C ILE A 467 -3.46 6.82 -28.08
N ILE A 468 -3.77 7.71 -27.14
CA ILE A 468 -2.76 8.50 -26.40
C ILE A 468 -1.80 7.57 -25.64
N ILE A 469 -2.31 6.57 -24.94
CA ILE A 469 -1.51 5.58 -24.20
C ILE A 469 -0.55 4.85 -25.15
N ILE A 470 -1.03 4.40 -26.32
CA ILE A 470 -0.21 3.66 -27.29
C ILE A 470 0.83 4.57 -27.93
N LEU A 471 0.46 5.79 -28.35
CA LEU A 471 1.37 6.74 -29.00
C LEU A 471 2.48 7.20 -28.06
N LEU A 472 2.14 7.54 -26.82
CA LEU A 472 3.12 7.94 -25.82
C LEU A 472 3.94 6.74 -25.33
N GLY A 473 3.29 5.59 -25.09
CA GLY A 473 3.96 4.37 -24.65
C GLY A 473 4.92 3.81 -25.70
N GLY A 474 4.62 3.94 -26.99
CA GLY A 474 5.51 3.56 -28.08
C GLY A 474 6.85 4.32 -28.06
N ARG A 475 6.87 5.55 -27.53
CA ARG A 475 8.11 6.32 -27.36
C ARG A 475 9.04 5.78 -26.26
N LEU A 476 8.58 4.85 -25.41
CA LEU A 476 9.45 4.21 -24.41
C LEU A 476 10.34 3.12 -25.00
N PHE A 477 9.98 2.62 -26.20
CA PHE A 477 10.67 1.52 -26.88
C PHE A 477 11.50 2.00 -28.08
N LEU A 478 11.46 3.30 -28.38
CA LEU A 478 12.27 4.00 -29.39
C LEU A 478 13.34 4.82 -28.68
#